data_AF-A0A5C8P8K7-F1
#
_entry.id   AF-A0A5C8P8K7-F1
#
_cell.length_a   1.000
_cell.length_b   1.000
_cell.length_c   1.000
_cell.angle_alpha   90.00
_cell.angle_beta   90.00
_cell.angle_gamma   90.00
#
_symmetry.space_group_name_H-M   'P 1'
#
loop_
_entity.id
_entity.type
_entity.pdbx_description
1 polymer ?
#
loop_
_entity_poly.entity_id
_entity_poly.type
_entity_poly.pdbx_seq_one_letter_code
_entity_poly.pdbx_strand_id
1 'polypeptide(L)'
;MQKISLKEEATHAIEEARMILPGIQALFGFQLIAVFNERFEKALSSSEQGLHLAATCLVAIAAALLMTPAAFQRQAERGIISRYFVDLASRLICAALLPLAAGLALDIYLIARLILHSAALACSIAAVLWLVLVGLWFLYPRVRKGRKTVVTEMPRRQPTP
;
A
#
# COMPACT_ATOMS: atom_id res chain seq x y z
N MET A 1 4.14 -24.77 -15.91
CA MET A 1 3.59 -23.92 -14.83
C MET A 1 2.80 -24.81 -13.89
N GLN A 2 3.22 -24.96 -12.64
CA GLN A 2 2.37 -25.55 -11.61
C GLN A 2 1.33 -24.50 -11.24
N LYS A 3 0.04 -24.72 -11.57
CA LYS A 3 -1.04 -23.83 -11.17
C LYS A 3 -1.16 -23.93 -9.66
N ILE A 4 -0.77 -22.86 -8.97
CA ILE A 4 -0.97 -22.68 -7.53
C ILE A 4 -2.47 -22.86 -7.25
N SER A 5 -2.80 -23.60 -6.20
CA SER A 5 -4.18 -23.81 -5.76
C SER A 5 -4.80 -22.48 -5.35
N LEU A 6 -6.11 -22.28 -5.56
CA LEU A 6 -6.83 -21.09 -5.07
C LEU A 6 -6.60 -20.85 -3.57
N LYS A 7 -6.48 -21.94 -2.81
CA LYS A 7 -6.18 -21.88 -1.37
C LYS A 7 -4.80 -21.31 -1.08
N GLU A 8 -3.80 -21.65 -1.88
CA GLU A 8 -2.43 -21.16 -1.73
C GLU A 8 -2.35 -19.69 -2.14
N GLU A 9 -2.96 -19.29 -3.26
CA GLU A 9 -3.02 -17.89 -3.72
C GLU A 9 -3.69 -16.97 -2.70
N ALA A 10 -4.82 -17.42 -2.13
CA ALA A 10 -5.53 -16.69 -1.09
C ALA A 10 -4.70 -16.56 0.21
N THR A 11 -4.06 -17.66 0.62
CA THR A 11 -3.20 -17.67 1.82
C THR A 11 -2.03 -16.70 1.67
N HIS A 12 -1.33 -16.75 0.53
CA HIS A 12 -0.20 -15.86 0.25
C HIS A 12 -0.62 -14.39 0.29
N ALA A 13 -1.73 -14.02 -0.36
CA ALA A 13 -2.20 -12.64 -0.37
C ALA A 13 -2.51 -12.11 1.05
N ILE A 14 -3.10 -12.94 1.92
CA ILE A 14 -3.38 -12.58 3.30
C ILE A 14 -2.08 -12.49 4.13
N GLU A 15 -1.15 -13.43 3.93
CA GLU A 15 0.13 -13.43 4.64
C GLU A 15 0.97 -12.21 4.27
N GLU A 16 1.02 -11.84 2.98
CA GLU A 16 1.65 -10.60 2.51
C GLU A 16 1.03 -9.37 3.18
N ALA A 17 -0.31 -9.27 3.20
CA ALA A 17 -0.99 -8.17 3.86
C ALA A 17 -0.68 -8.13 5.38
N ARG A 18 -0.62 -9.30 6.03
CA ARG A 18 -0.31 -9.42 7.47
C ARG A 18 1.14 -9.09 7.79
N MET A 19 2.08 -9.30 6.87
CA MET A 19 3.47 -8.89 7.06
C MET A 19 3.64 -7.37 7.01
N ILE A 20 2.83 -6.68 6.20
CA ILE A 20 2.91 -5.22 6.01
C ILE A 20 2.10 -4.46 7.06
N LEU A 21 0.98 -5.03 7.53
CA LEU A 21 0.03 -4.37 8.42
C LEU A 21 0.67 -3.77 9.70
N PRO A 22 1.59 -4.44 10.42
CA PRO A 22 2.24 -3.86 11.60
C PRO A 22 3.00 -2.57 11.30
N GLY A 23 3.62 -2.46 10.12
CA GLY A 23 4.31 -1.24 9.70
C GLY A 23 3.36 -0.05 9.56
N ILE A 24 2.19 -0.27 8.96
CA ILE A 24 1.17 0.77 8.79
C ILE A 24 0.54 1.15 10.13
N GLN A 25 0.33 0.18 11.03
CA GLN A 25 -0.17 0.43 12.39
C GLN A 25 0.82 1.27 13.20
N ALA A 26 2.13 1.01 13.06
CA ALA A 26 3.16 1.81 13.71
C ALA A 26 3.16 3.25 13.17
N LEU A 27 3.11 3.45 11.85
CA LEU A 27 3.00 4.77 11.22
C LEU A 27 1.79 5.55 11.73
N PHE A 28 0.62 4.91 11.73
CA PHE A 28 -0.62 5.50 12.25
C PHE A 28 -0.48 5.90 13.73
N GLY A 29 0.09 5.03 14.56
CA GLY A 29 0.35 5.32 15.97
C GLY A 29 1.27 6.53 16.16
N PHE A 30 2.36 6.61 15.39
CA PHE A 30 3.27 7.76 15.46
C PHE A 30 2.63 9.07 15.01
N GLN A 31 1.78 9.04 13.98
CA GLN A 31 1.01 10.22 13.56
C GLN A 31 0.08 10.71 14.68
N LEU A 32 -0.58 9.81 15.41
CA LEU A 32 -1.43 10.18 16.55
C LEU A 32 -0.60 10.75 17.70
N ILE A 33 0.54 10.13 18.03
CA ILE A 33 1.43 10.61 19.10
C ILE A 33 1.97 12.01 18.77
N ALA A 34 2.25 12.30 17.51
CA ALA A 34 2.79 13.59 17.09
C ALA A 34 1.90 14.78 17.50
N VAL A 35 0.58 14.61 17.52
CA VAL A 35 -0.38 15.67 17.89
C VAL A 35 -0.26 16.07 19.37
N PHE A 36 0.18 15.17 20.23
CA PHE A 36 0.37 15.44 21.66
C PHE A 36 1.74 16.09 21.97
N ASN A 37 2.59 16.28 20.97
CA ASN A 37 3.86 16.96 21.15
C ASN A 37 3.63 18.48 21.21
N GLU A 38 4.17 19.18 22.22
CA GLU A 38 4.05 20.64 22.31
C GLU A 38 4.53 21.39 21.06
N ARG A 39 5.48 20.80 20.32
CA ARG A 39 6.00 21.38 19.08
C ARG A 39 4.97 21.33 17.95
N PHE A 40 3.98 20.44 18.01
CA PHE A 40 2.94 20.34 16.97
C PHE A 40 2.13 21.63 16.88
N GLU A 41 1.58 22.10 18.01
CA GLU A 41 0.79 23.33 18.04
C GLU A 41 1.64 24.58 17.80
N LYS A 42 2.90 24.59 18.30
CA LYS A 42 3.79 25.75 18.21
C LYS A 42 4.44 25.91 16.82
N ALA A 43 4.73 24.81 16.12
CA ALA A 43 5.50 24.83 14.88
C ALA A 43 4.65 24.70 13.61
N LEU A 44 3.43 24.16 13.68
CA LEU A 44 2.56 24.00 12.51
C LEU A 44 1.46 25.06 12.49
N SER A 45 1.29 25.68 11.33
CA SER A 45 0.10 26.49 11.03
C SER A 45 -1.18 25.66 11.06
N SER A 46 -2.34 26.29 11.24
CA SER A 46 -3.64 25.58 11.20
C SER A 46 -3.86 24.79 9.91
N SER A 47 -3.36 25.29 8.78
CA SER A 47 -3.39 24.55 7.50
C SER A 47 -2.52 23.29 7.52
N GLU A 48 -1.34 23.35 8.13
CA GLU A 48 -0.43 22.21 8.23
C GLU A 48 -0.97 21.15 9.22
N GLN A 49 -1.65 21.58 10.29
CA GLN A 49 -2.36 20.66 11.19
C GLN A 49 -3.52 19.95 10.46
N GLY A 50 -4.27 20.68 9.62
CA GLY A 50 -5.30 20.08 8.77
C GLY A 50 -4.72 19.07 7.77
N LEU A 51 -3.52 19.33 7.26
CA LEU A 51 -2.81 18.41 6.37
C LEU A 51 -2.32 17.15 7.11
N HIS A 52 -1.89 17.29 8.36
CA HIS A 52 -1.55 16.16 9.23
C HIS A 52 -2.76 15.27 9.50
N LEU A 53 -3.92 15.88 9.78
CA LEU A 53 -5.17 15.15 9.94
C LEU A 53 -5.55 14.41 8.65
N ALA A 54 -5.45 15.07 7.49
CA ALA A 54 -5.70 14.44 6.20
C ALA A 54 -4.77 13.25 5.95
N ALA A 55 -3.47 13.39 6.24
CA ALA A 55 -2.48 12.31 6.14
C ALA A 55 -2.85 11.14 7.05
N THR A 56 -3.22 11.42 8.30
CA THR A 56 -3.65 10.41 9.28
C THR A 56 -4.89 9.67 8.82
N CYS A 57 -5.90 10.37 8.28
CA CYS A 57 -7.10 9.74 7.73
C CYS A 57 -6.79 8.84 6.51
N LEU A 58 -5.87 9.26 5.64
CA LEU A 58 -5.45 8.47 4.49
C LEU A 58 -4.75 7.17 4.92
N VAL A 59 -3.86 7.24 5.90
CA VAL A 59 -3.22 6.04 6.49
C VAL A 59 -4.24 5.14 7.17
N ALA A 60 -5.23 5.70 7.88
CA ALA A 60 -6.31 4.94 8.49
C ALA A 60 -7.17 4.21 7.45
N ILE A 61 -7.50 4.86 6.32
CA ILE A 61 -8.21 4.24 5.20
C ILE A 61 -7.37 3.11 4.58
N ALA A 62 -6.07 3.31 4.39
CA ALA A 62 -5.18 2.27 3.89
C ALA A 62 -5.16 1.04 4.82
N ALA A 63 -5.07 1.26 6.14
CA ALA A 63 -5.14 0.20 7.14
C ALA A 63 -6.49 -0.54 7.08
N ALA A 64 -7.61 0.19 7.00
CA ALA A 64 -8.93 -0.41 6.89
C ALA A 64 -9.08 -1.29 5.64
N LEU A 65 -8.60 -0.82 4.48
CA LEU A 65 -8.61 -1.58 3.24
C LEU A 65 -7.76 -2.87 3.34
N LEU A 66 -6.59 -2.82 3.98
CA LEU A 66 -5.74 -4.00 4.18
C LEU A 66 -6.32 -5.00 5.19
N MET A 67 -7.06 -4.53 6.18
CA MET A 67 -7.70 -5.41 7.17
C MET A 67 -9.00 -6.05 6.64
N THR A 68 -9.62 -5.45 5.63
CA THR A 68 -10.92 -5.87 5.09
C THR A 68 -10.95 -7.33 4.59
N PRO A 69 -9.96 -7.85 3.82
CA PRO A 69 -9.96 -9.26 3.41
C PRO A 69 -10.00 -10.24 4.58
N ALA A 70 -9.22 -9.97 5.64
CA ALA A 70 -9.21 -10.80 6.84
C ALA A 70 -10.55 -10.73 7.60
N ALA A 71 -11.17 -9.55 7.67
CA ALA A 71 -12.49 -9.38 8.26
C ALA A 71 -13.57 -10.11 7.44
N PHE A 72 -13.54 -9.96 6.12
CA PHE A 72 -14.47 -10.60 5.19
C PHE A 72 -14.39 -12.12 5.29
N GLN A 73 -13.18 -12.70 5.30
CA GLN A 73 -13.05 -14.15 5.42
C GLN A 73 -13.52 -14.68 6.78
N ARG A 74 -13.31 -13.93 7.86
CA ARG A 74 -13.81 -14.33 9.19
C ARG A 74 -15.33 -14.24 9.32
N GLN A 75 -15.97 -13.29 8.64
CA GLN A 75 -17.39 -13.00 8.79
C GLN A 75 -18.28 -13.64 7.70
N ALA A 76 -17.88 -13.57 6.43
CA ALA A 76 -18.70 -13.98 5.29
C ALA A 76 -18.31 -15.33 4.69
N GLU A 77 -17.02 -15.69 4.68
CA GLU A 77 -16.52 -16.92 4.03
C GLU A 77 -15.72 -17.81 5.00
N ARG A 78 -16.25 -18.04 6.21
CA ARG A 78 -15.55 -18.84 7.21
C ARG A 78 -15.37 -20.28 6.73
N GLY A 79 -14.12 -20.70 6.50
CA GLY A 79 -13.78 -22.05 6.06
C GLY A 79 -13.93 -22.30 4.55
N ILE A 80 -14.23 -21.26 3.76
CA ILE A 80 -14.37 -21.33 2.30
C ILE A 80 -13.33 -20.41 1.68
N ILE A 81 -12.76 -20.80 0.53
CA ILE A 81 -11.91 -19.94 -0.28
C ILE A 81 -12.53 -19.88 -1.67
N SER A 82 -13.18 -18.77 -1.98
CA SER A 82 -13.78 -18.51 -3.27
C SER A 82 -12.81 -17.76 -4.20
N ARG A 83 -13.00 -17.89 -5.53
CA ARG A 83 -12.27 -17.04 -6.49
C ARG A 83 -12.63 -15.57 -6.32
N TYR A 84 -13.87 -15.29 -5.94
CA TYR A 84 -14.33 -13.94 -5.60
C TYR A 84 -13.51 -13.33 -4.47
N PHE A 85 -13.23 -14.10 -3.41
CA PHE A 85 -12.39 -13.65 -2.30
C PHE A 85 -10.97 -13.29 -2.74
N VAL A 86 -10.33 -14.12 -3.58
CA VAL A 86 -8.99 -13.84 -4.11
C VAL A 86 -8.96 -12.53 -4.90
N ASP A 87 -9.93 -12.34 -5.79
CA ASP A 87 -10.04 -11.12 -6.60
C ASP A 87 -10.35 -9.88 -5.73
N LEU A 88 -11.21 -10.02 -4.72
CA LEU A 88 -11.53 -8.97 -3.76
C LEU A 88 -10.32 -8.58 -2.93
N ALA A 89 -9.60 -9.56 -2.37
CA ALA A 89 -8.40 -9.35 -1.57
C ALA A 89 -7.34 -8.61 -2.38
N SER A 90 -7.06 -9.08 -3.60
CA SER A 90 -6.11 -8.42 -4.51
C SER A 90 -6.51 -6.96 -4.79
N ARG A 91 -7.78 -6.70 -5.10
CA ARG A 91 -8.28 -5.33 -5.36
C ARG A 91 -8.14 -4.42 -4.14
N LEU A 92 -8.49 -4.91 -2.95
CA LEU A 92 -8.42 -4.13 -1.71
C LEU A 92 -6.97 -3.82 -1.32
N ILE A 93 -6.07 -4.80 -1.42
CA ILE A 93 -4.63 -4.61 -1.18
C ILE A 93 -4.06 -3.58 -2.16
N CYS A 94 -4.38 -3.69 -3.46
CA CYS A 94 -3.96 -2.70 -4.44
C CYS A 94 -4.57 -1.31 -4.20
N ALA A 95 -5.84 -1.25 -3.81
CA ALA A 95 -6.53 0.01 -3.52
C ALA A 95 -5.93 0.72 -2.30
N ALA A 96 -5.45 -0.02 -1.30
CA ALA A 96 -4.82 0.54 -0.10
C ALA A 96 -3.51 1.29 -0.38
N LEU A 97 -2.80 0.94 -1.46
CA LEU A 97 -1.52 1.57 -1.81
C LEU A 97 -1.66 3.05 -2.17
N LEU A 98 -2.78 3.46 -2.77
CA LEU A 98 -2.98 4.85 -3.18
C LEU A 98 -3.14 5.82 -2.01
N PRO A 99 -4.08 5.61 -1.05
CA PRO A 99 -4.18 6.47 0.12
C PRO A 99 -2.92 6.38 0.99
N LEU A 100 -2.25 5.21 1.07
CA LEU A 100 -0.98 5.09 1.78
C LEU A 100 0.11 5.99 1.18
N ALA A 101 0.27 5.99 -0.14
CA ALA A 101 1.22 6.88 -0.81
C ALA A 101 0.91 8.35 -0.51
N ALA A 102 -0.37 8.70 -0.39
CA ALA A 102 -0.81 10.08 -0.23
C ALA A 102 -0.51 10.55 1.19
N GLY A 103 -0.86 9.74 2.19
CA GLY A 103 -0.53 9.99 3.58
C GLY A 103 0.98 10.18 3.78
N LEU A 104 1.80 9.28 3.24
CA LEU A 104 3.26 9.37 3.33
C LEU A 104 3.84 10.62 2.66
N ALA A 105 3.30 11.01 1.49
CA ALA A 105 3.73 12.23 0.82
C ALA A 105 3.39 13.49 1.62
N LEU A 106 2.22 13.52 2.26
CA LEU A 106 1.80 14.62 3.14
C LEU A 106 2.65 14.69 4.42
N ASP A 107 2.94 13.56 5.06
CA ASP A 107 3.82 13.52 6.23
C ASP A 107 5.22 14.06 5.88
N ILE A 108 5.77 13.65 4.73
CA ILE A 108 7.07 14.10 4.26
C ILE A 108 7.05 15.58 3.88
N TYR A 109 5.95 16.09 3.31
CA TYR A 109 5.77 17.52 3.12
C TYR A 109 5.86 18.26 4.46
N LEU A 110 5.14 17.82 5.50
CA LEU A 110 5.14 18.48 6.81
C LEU A 110 6.52 18.46 7.47
N ILE A 111 7.22 17.32 7.42
CA ILE A 111 8.58 17.18 7.93
C ILE A 111 9.53 18.12 7.18
N ALA A 112 9.46 18.13 5.83
CA ALA A 112 10.31 18.97 5.01
C ALA A 112 10.02 20.47 5.22
N ARG A 113 8.75 20.85 5.40
CA ARG A 113 8.35 22.22 5.77
C ARG A 113 8.99 22.66 7.07
N LEU A 114 8.93 21.81 8.09
CA LEU A 114 9.46 22.10 9.41
C LEU A 114 10.99 22.22 9.44
N ILE A 115 11.69 21.46 8.59
CA ILE A 115 13.16 21.50 8.50
C ILE A 115 13.63 22.66 7.61
N LEU A 116 13.09 22.75 6.39
CA LEU A 116 13.61 23.64 5.35
C LEU A 116 12.99 25.04 5.37
N HIS A 117 11.88 25.23 6.10
CA HIS A 117 11.15 26.49 6.19
C HIS A 117 10.65 27.03 4.83
N SER A 118 10.79 26.26 3.73
CA SER A 118 10.40 26.60 2.36
C SER A 118 9.32 25.68 1.82
N ALA A 119 8.21 26.26 1.35
CA ALA A 119 7.06 25.50 0.86
C ALA A 119 7.34 24.87 -0.51
N ALA A 120 8.08 25.57 -1.37
CA ALA A 120 8.46 25.07 -2.68
C ALA A 120 9.37 23.83 -2.59
N LEU A 121 10.37 23.86 -1.70
CA LEU A 121 11.27 22.72 -1.50
C LEU A 121 10.53 21.52 -0.88
N ALA A 122 9.70 21.76 0.13
CA ALA A 122 8.89 20.71 0.75
C ALA A 122 7.92 20.06 -0.24
N CYS A 123 7.23 20.88 -1.05
CA CYS A 123 6.33 20.39 -2.10
C CYS A 123 7.09 19.56 -3.15
N SER A 124 8.29 19.99 -3.55
CA SER A 124 9.13 19.25 -4.50
C SER A 124 9.53 17.87 -3.96
N ILE A 125 9.97 17.80 -2.71
CA ILE A 125 10.36 16.53 -2.06
C ILE A 125 9.15 15.59 -1.95
N ALA A 126 8.01 16.10 -1.50
CA ALA A 126 6.78 15.32 -1.39
C ALA A 126 6.28 14.82 -2.75
N ALA A 127 6.35 15.66 -3.78
CA ALA A 127 5.99 15.29 -5.15
C ALA A 127 6.92 14.21 -5.71
N VAL A 128 8.24 14.32 -5.49
CA VAL A 128 9.20 13.28 -5.90
C VAL A 128 8.89 11.96 -5.21
N LEU A 129 8.65 11.97 -3.89
CA LEU A 129 8.29 10.76 -3.16
C LEU A 129 6.99 10.14 -3.70
N TRP A 130 5.95 10.96 -3.88
CA TRP A 130 4.68 10.51 -4.46
C TRP A 130 4.88 9.85 -5.83
N LEU A 131 5.67 10.48 -6.71
CA LEU A 131 5.98 9.91 -8.03
C LEU A 131 6.75 8.60 -7.94
N VAL A 132 7.70 8.48 -7.00
CA VAL A 132 8.43 7.23 -6.75
C VAL A 132 7.48 6.13 -6.27
N LEU A 133 6.64 6.42 -5.28
CA LEU A 133 5.69 5.44 -4.73
C LEU A 133 4.67 5.01 -5.78
N VAL A 134 4.02 5.96 -6.48
CA VAL A 134 3.06 5.66 -7.54
C VAL A 134 3.73 4.96 -8.72
N GLY A 135 4.95 5.38 -9.07
CA GLY A 135 5.76 4.76 -10.11
C GLY A 135 6.06 3.28 -9.81
N LEU A 136 6.53 2.98 -8.61
CA LEU A 136 6.87 1.62 -8.19
C LEU A 136 5.64 0.75 -7.99
N TRP A 137 4.57 1.28 -7.40
CA TRP A 137 3.39 0.49 -7.02
C TRP A 137 2.38 0.31 -8.15
N PHE A 138 2.28 1.27 -9.07
CA PHE A 138 1.22 1.27 -10.10
C PHE A 138 1.77 1.26 -11.52
N LEU A 139 2.83 2.03 -11.82
CA LEU A 139 3.36 2.12 -13.17
C LEU A 139 4.21 0.89 -13.53
N TYR A 140 5.16 0.53 -12.67
CA TYR A 140 6.06 -0.60 -12.89
C TYR A 140 5.33 -1.94 -13.10
N PRO A 141 4.34 -2.34 -12.27
CA PRO A 141 3.60 -3.58 -12.49
C PRO A 141 2.78 -3.57 -13.78
N ARG A 142 2.19 -2.43 -14.16
CA ARG A 142 1.40 -2.30 -15.41
C ARG A 142 2.27 -2.45 -16.65
N VAL A 143 3.47 -1.85 -16.66
CA VAL A 143 4.42 -1.96 -17.77
C VAL A 143 4.93 -3.40 -17.91
N ARG A 144 5.21 -4.09 -16.79
CA ARG A 144 5.68 -5.48 -16.79
C ARG A 144 4.58 -6.47 -17.19
N LYS A 145 3.31 -6.24 -16.83
CA LYS A 145 2.17 -7.09 -17.22
C LYS A 145 1.98 -7.17 -18.74
N GLY A 146 2.46 -6.17 -19.49
CA GLY A 146 2.49 -6.16 -20.96
C GLY A 146 3.58 -7.02 -21.61
N ARG A 147 4.64 -7.41 -20.88
CA ARG A 147 5.67 -8.34 -21.36
C ARG A 147 5.31 -9.77 -20.96
N LYS A 148 4.35 -10.38 -21.67
CA LYS A 148 4.26 -11.84 -21.67
C LYS A 148 5.50 -12.37 -22.38
N THR A 149 6.45 -12.90 -21.62
CA THR A 149 7.52 -13.74 -22.16
C THR A 149 6.87 -14.86 -22.95
N VAL A 150 6.97 -14.77 -24.28
CA VAL A 150 6.74 -15.91 -25.17
C VAL A 150 7.82 -16.92 -24.82
N VAL A 151 7.53 -17.79 -23.86
CA VAL A 151 8.33 -18.98 -23.62
C VAL A 151 8.03 -19.90 -24.78
N THR A 152 8.84 -19.85 -25.82
CA THR A 152 8.82 -20.82 -26.91
C THR A 152 9.05 -22.19 -26.27
N GLU A 153 7.98 -22.98 -26.13
CA GLU A 153 8.10 -24.38 -25.74
C GLU A 153 8.96 -25.06 -26.81
N MET A 154 10.20 -25.42 -26.46
CA MET A 154 11.01 -26.28 -27.31
C MET A 154 10.34 -27.67 -27.36
N PRO A 155 10.13 -28.26 -28.55
CA PRO A 155 9.44 -29.52 -28.68
C PRO A 155 10.18 -30.60 -27.90
N ARG A 156 9.48 -31.21 -26.94
CA ARG A 156 9.96 -32.40 -26.23
C ARG A 156 10.27 -33.47 -27.28
N ARG A 157 11.55 -33.74 -27.51
CA ARG A 157 11.97 -34.94 -28.25
C ARG A 157 11.48 -36.14 -27.45
N GLN A 158 10.53 -36.89 -28.02
CA GLN A 158 10.20 -38.22 -27.54
C GLN A 158 11.45 -39.10 -27.73
N PRO A 159 11.84 -39.90 -26.74
CA PRO A 159 12.81 -40.96 -26.98
C PRO A 159 12.18 -41.94 -27.98
N THR A 160 12.86 -42.16 -29.10
CA THR A 160 12.52 -43.25 -30.03
C THR A 160 12.64 -44.60 -29.32
N PRO A 161 11.76 -45.56 -29.66
CA PRO A 161 11.64 -46.86 -28.99
C PRO A 161 12.91 -47.71 -29.06
#